data_AF-A0A9P5LEC3-F1
#
_entry.id   AF-A0A9P5LEC3-F1
#
_cell.length_a   1.000
_cell.length_b   1.000
_cell.length_c   1.000
_cell.angle_alpha   90.00
_cell.angle_beta   90.00
_cell.angle_gamma   90.00
#
_symmetry.space_group_name_H-M   'P 1'
#
loop_
_entity.id
_entity.type
_entity.pdbx_description
1 polymer ?
#
loop_
_entity_poly.entity_id
_entity_poly.type
_entity_poly.pdbx_seq_one_letter_code
_entity_poly.pdbx_strand_id
1 'polypeptide(L)'
;MAEVDSKEITVGSVEPDVDVGKVVNTNDIVIDDGVHRALKSRHLQMIALGGVIGPGSFYALGFALQYSGPVGSLIGYIIIGIDVFFVTQSLGEMATLFPLTGAFNEFAGRFVDPALSFALGWNYWYMWGTILANEYNGAALILSFWTDKVPNYGWILICWVFFMGTSLLGVLVYGEMEFWLASFKFAVCLILYLVAILINTGAIGGDYIGFRYWQDPGPFANGINGFGKVLVLAAVMYSGTEAVAITGGESRNPKKDIPKALKQTFWRILIVYVGMAFFSGLIVPWDSEALLNADSKSASSPFTVALNNAGWAGAGNLINAIIIITLLSSINSAIYIGSRCIFAQAKAGRAPQFLAKTTANGTPLNAVVFTNLFGLISLLNISENAGNVFSYLLSISGAAAFIAWAFIGLTHARFRAAMQAQNMPVSSLPFISMGYPYVPWIIFGANIFLVFISGYTTILTPFDVKGFVFSYLVIPLFIILYVGWKLYHKTKWVDPAEADITSGRREWLGSSDEEVPQKTLFSRVKNIVVG
;
A
#
# COMPACT_ATOMS: atom_id res chain seq x y z
N MET A 1 55.96 -19.61 55.67
CA MET A 1 56.36 -18.86 54.47
C MET A 1 55.83 -19.60 53.26
N ALA A 2 54.72 -19.11 52.71
CA ALA A 2 54.23 -19.45 51.38
C ALA A 2 53.44 -18.22 50.90
N GLU A 3 53.77 -17.79 49.69
CA GLU A 3 53.48 -16.48 49.09
C GLU A 3 51.98 -16.24 48.84
N VAL A 4 51.56 -14.99 49.04
CA VAL A 4 50.25 -14.47 48.66
C VAL A 4 50.40 -13.80 47.31
N ASP A 5 49.80 -14.40 46.29
CA ASP A 5 49.84 -13.91 44.90
C ASP A 5 48.63 -13.00 44.64
N SER A 6 48.88 -11.72 44.41
CA SER A 6 47.89 -10.69 44.12
C SER A 6 47.55 -10.67 42.63
N LYS A 7 46.34 -11.10 42.24
CA LYS A 7 45.82 -10.91 40.88
C LYS A 7 45.02 -9.61 40.78
N GLU A 8 45.48 -8.74 39.88
CA GLU A 8 44.83 -7.52 39.43
C GLU A 8 43.41 -7.78 38.90
N ILE A 9 42.48 -6.92 39.27
CA ILE A 9 41.11 -6.88 38.74
C ILE A 9 41.12 -5.96 37.52
N THR A 10 41.13 -6.55 36.32
CA THR A 10 40.83 -5.83 35.08
C THR A 10 39.33 -5.60 34.97
N VAL A 11 38.93 -4.33 35.01
CA VAL A 11 37.55 -3.88 34.75
C VAL A 11 37.28 -4.04 33.27
N GLY A 12 36.57 -5.12 32.90
CA GLY A 12 36.08 -5.33 31.55
C GLY A 12 35.05 -4.26 31.18
N SER A 13 35.31 -3.54 30.09
CA SER A 13 34.36 -2.67 29.42
C SER A 13 33.17 -3.49 28.93
N VAL A 14 32.01 -3.28 29.52
CA VAL A 14 30.74 -3.80 29.02
C VAL A 14 30.34 -2.96 27.80
N GLU A 15 30.61 -3.46 26.60
CA GLU A 15 29.94 -2.98 25.39
C GLU A 15 28.46 -3.36 25.46
N PRO A 16 27.52 -2.46 25.09
CA PRO A 16 26.12 -2.84 24.96
C PRO A 16 25.99 -3.74 23.72
N ASP A 17 25.65 -5.00 23.97
CA ASP A 17 25.33 -6.02 22.99
C ASP A 17 24.08 -5.57 22.20
N VAL A 18 24.29 -4.85 21.10
CA VAL A 18 23.24 -4.60 20.10
C VAL A 18 23.16 -5.87 19.28
N ASP A 19 22.10 -6.65 19.51
CA ASP A 19 21.77 -7.90 18.83
C ASP A 19 21.70 -7.69 17.30
N VAL A 20 22.83 -7.81 16.62
CA VAL A 20 22.92 -7.79 15.16
C VAL A 20 22.32 -9.12 14.69
N GLY A 21 21.13 -9.06 14.10
CA GLY A 21 20.28 -10.19 13.74
C GLY A 21 21.03 -11.45 13.28
N LYS A 22 20.91 -12.54 14.06
CA LYS A 22 21.47 -13.85 13.71
C LYS A 22 20.76 -14.43 12.51
N VAL A 23 21.47 -14.51 11.37
CA VAL A 23 21.06 -15.30 10.21
C VAL A 23 21.21 -16.78 10.54
N VAL A 24 20.10 -17.47 10.78
CA VAL A 24 20.07 -18.94 10.93
C VAL A 24 19.57 -19.54 9.62
N ASN A 25 20.38 -20.40 9.01
CA ASN A 25 20.00 -21.15 7.81
C ASN A 25 19.52 -22.55 8.24
N THR A 26 18.21 -22.77 8.20
CA THR A 26 17.60 -24.07 8.39
C THR A 26 16.72 -24.36 7.18
N ASN A 27 17.07 -25.38 6.39
CA ASN A 27 16.31 -25.83 5.21
C ASN A 27 16.03 -24.73 4.16
N ASP A 28 17.05 -23.97 3.74
CA ASP A 28 16.96 -22.87 2.74
C ASP A 28 16.06 -21.68 3.14
N ILE A 29 15.71 -21.58 4.43
CA ILE A 29 14.99 -20.44 5.02
C ILE A 29 16.00 -19.63 5.83
N VAL A 30 16.21 -18.37 5.43
CA VAL A 30 17.00 -17.41 6.19
C VAL A 30 16.08 -16.77 7.24
N ILE A 31 16.31 -17.07 8.51
CA ILE A 31 15.68 -16.35 9.61
C ILE A 31 16.53 -15.12 9.89
N ASP A 32 15.94 -13.94 9.78
CA ASP A 32 16.61 -12.68 10.11
C ASP A 32 15.62 -11.84 10.89
N ASP A 33 16.06 -11.30 12.02
CA ASP A 33 15.19 -10.60 12.96
C ASP A 33 13.95 -11.38 13.44
N GLY A 34 14.00 -12.71 13.47
CA GLY A 34 12.90 -13.57 13.93
C GLY A 34 11.74 -13.71 12.94
N VAL A 35 11.88 -13.17 11.72
CA VAL A 35 10.97 -13.38 10.59
C VAL A 35 11.63 -14.26 9.53
N HIS A 36 10.83 -15.08 8.85
CA HIS A 36 11.32 -15.98 7.81
C HIS A 36 11.44 -15.25 6.47
N ARG A 37 12.65 -15.13 5.92
CA ARG A 37 12.89 -14.58 4.57
C ARG A 37 12.78 -15.68 3.52
N ALA A 38 11.54 -16.03 3.15
CA ALA A 38 11.26 -17.21 2.33
C ALA A 38 10.51 -16.91 1.01
N LEU A 39 10.20 -15.64 0.70
CA LEU A 39 9.47 -15.27 -0.51
C LEU A 39 10.31 -15.45 -1.78
N LYS A 40 9.74 -16.12 -2.78
CA LYS A 40 10.37 -16.34 -4.10
C LYS A 40 10.20 -15.10 -4.98
N SER A 41 11.07 -14.94 -6.00
CA SER A 41 10.96 -13.83 -6.97
C SER A 41 9.57 -13.76 -7.64
N ARG A 42 8.91 -14.90 -7.90
CA ARG A 42 7.52 -14.94 -8.41
C ARG A 42 6.50 -14.34 -7.44
N HIS A 43 6.69 -14.56 -6.13
CA HIS A 43 5.81 -14.00 -5.11
C HIS A 43 5.96 -12.49 -5.07
N LEU A 44 7.20 -11.99 -5.06
CA LEU A 44 7.45 -10.54 -5.08
C LEU A 44 6.87 -9.87 -6.34
N GLN A 45 7.03 -10.48 -7.50
CA GLN A 45 6.48 -9.96 -8.75
C GLN A 45 4.95 -9.93 -8.73
N MET A 46 4.29 -10.98 -8.22
CA MET A 46 2.83 -10.99 -8.14
C MET A 46 2.28 -10.08 -7.05
N ILE A 47 2.97 -9.94 -5.91
CA ILE A 47 2.64 -8.93 -4.90
C ILE A 47 2.79 -7.52 -5.50
N ALA A 48 3.86 -7.29 -6.26
CA ALA A 48 4.08 -6.03 -6.96
C ALA A 48 3.09 -5.78 -8.11
N LEU A 49 2.62 -6.81 -8.81
CA LEU A 49 1.70 -6.64 -9.93
C LEU A 49 0.24 -6.55 -9.47
N GLY A 50 -0.17 -7.45 -8.58
CA GLY A 50 -1.57 -7.65 -8.20
C GLY A 50 -1.89 -7.49 -6.72
N GLY A 51 -0.89 -7.48 -5.82
CA GLY A 51 -1.11 -7.35 -4.37
C GLY A 51 -1.75 -6.04 -3.94
N VAL A 52 -1.61 -5.00 -4.77
CA VAL A 52 -2.18 -3.66 -4.52
C VAL A 52 -3.50 -3.47 -5.25
N ILE A 53 -3.89 -4.40 -6.13
CA ILE A 53 -5.22 -4.40 -6.77
C ILE A 53 -6.24 -4.79 -5.71
N GLY A 54 -6.75 -3.79 -5.00
CA GLY A 54 -7.81 -3.95 -4.01
C GLY A 54 -9.20 -3.97 -4.64
N PRO A 55 -10.22 -4.37 -3.88
CA PRO A 55 -11.62 -4.38 -4.31
C PRO A 55 -12.14 -2.98 -4.64
N GLY A 56 -11.54 -1.92 -4.08
CA GLY A 56 -11.81 -0.54 -4.46
C GLY A 56 -11.59 -0.27 -5.96
N SER A 57 -10.69 -1.01 -6.63
CA SER A 57 -10.51 -0.94 -8.09
C SER A 57 -11.77 -1.34 -8.86
N PHE A 58 -12.67 -2.13 -8.26
CA PHE A 58 -13.90 -2.58 -8.92
C PHE A 58 -15.13 -1.79 -8.48
N TYR A 59 -15.28 -1.47 -7.19
CA TYR A 59 -16.48 -0.80 -6.69
C TYR A 59 -16.28 0.69 -6.37
N ALA A 60 -15.09 1.11 -5.91
CA ALA A 60 -14.85 2.49 -5.50
C ALA A 60 -14.76 3.46 -6.70
N LEU A 61 -14.65 2.94 -7.92
CA LEU A 61 -14.78 3.75 -9.13
C LEU A 61 -16.15 4.41 -9.28
N GLY A 62 -17.20 3.91 -8.61
CA GLY A 62 -18.47 4.63 -8.49
C GLY A 62 -18.29 6.01 -7.85
N PHE A 63 -17.54 6.08 -6.74
CA PHE A 63 -17.16 7.35 -6.11
C PHE A 63 -16.29 8.21 -7.02
N ALA A 64 -15.32 7.62 -7.73
CA ALA A 64 -14.45 8.39 -8.63
C ALA A 64 -15.23 9.11 -9.74
N LEU A 65 -16.16 8.38 -10.38
CA LEU A 65 -17.04 8.92 -11.41
C LEU A 65 -17.97 9.97 -10.81
N GLN A 66 -18.69 9.66 -9.72
CA GLN A 66 -19.60 10.64 -9.11
C GLN A 66 -18.87 11.90 -8.64
N TYR A 67 -17.67 11.78 -8.09
CA TYR A 67 -16.90 12.94 -7.64
C TYR A 67 -16.52 13.82 -8.80
N SER A 68 -15.93 13.27 -9.86
CA SER A 68 -15.16 14.08 -10.81
C SER A 68 -15.54 13.89 -12.28
N GLY A 69 -16.47 13.00 -12.60
CA GLY A 69 -16.85 12.63 -13.95
C GLY A 69 -15.83 11.69 -14.61
N PRO A 70 -16.08 11.21 -15.83
CA PRO A 70 -15.20 10.27 -16.52
C PRO A 70 -13.83 10.87 -16.87
N VAL A 71 -13.76 12.13 -17.30
CA VAL A 71 -12.48 12.79 -17.61
C VAL A 71 -11.76 13.22 -16.34
N GLY A 72 -12.49 13.80 -15.38
CA GLY A 72 -11.89 14.20 -14.10
C GLY A 72 -11.30 13.03 -13.34
N SER A 73 -11.98 11.87 -13.34
CA SER A 73 -11.46 10.66 -12.69
C SER A 73 -10.23 10.14 -13.42
N LEU A 74 -10.26 10.06 -14.76
CA LEU A 74 -9.11 9.63 -15.53
C LEU A 74 -7.88 10.51 -15.27
N ILE A 75 -8.03 11.84 -15.31
CA ILE A 75 -6.94 12.78 -15.05
C ILE A 75 -6.45 12.64 -13.61
N GLY A 76 -7.35 12.52 -12.63
CA GLY A 76 -6.98 12.36 -11.22
C GLY A 76 -6.13 11.11 -10.99
N TYR A 77 -6.52 9.97 -11.57
CA TYR A 77 -5.75 8.73 -11.49
C TYR A 77 -4.42 8.82 -12.24
N ILE A 78 -4.34 9.52 -13.38
CA ILE A 78 -3.07 9.75 -14.08
C ILE A 78 -2.12 10.61 -13.24
N ILE A 79 -2.59 11.70 -12.65
CA ILE A 79 -1.75 12.60 -11.83
C ILE A 79 -1.17 11.86 -10.63
N ILE A 80 -2.02 11.17 -9.86
CA ILE A 80 -1.53 10.39 -8.71
C ILE A 80 -0.68 9.21 -9.16
N GLY A 81 -1.01 8.57 -10.29
CA GLY A 81 -0.19 7.51 -10.87
C GLY A 81 1.22 7.98 -11.23
N ILE A 82 1.38 9.19 -11.76
CA ILE A 82 2.69 9.81 -12.03
C ILE A 82 3.45 10.07 -10.72
N ASP A 83 2.78 10.64 -9.71
CA ASP A 83 3.39 10.86 -8.40
C ASP A 83 3.90 9.56 -7.78
N VAL A 84 3.05 8.54 -7.72
CA VAL A 84 3.37 7.21 -7.19
C VAL A 84 4.49 6.53 -7.98
N PHE A 85 4.53 6.69 -9.30
CA PHE A 85 5.66 6.22 -10.10
C PHE A 85 6.97 6.85 -9.61
N PHE A 86 7.03 8.15 -9.40
CA PHE A 86 8.22 8.83 -8.89
C PHE A 86 8.56 8.46 -7.44
N VAL A 87 7.55 8.26 -6.58
CA VAL A 87 7.73 7.71 -5.23
C VAL A 87 8.43 6.35 -5.31
N THR A 88 8.01 5.47 -6.21
CA THR A 88 8.63 4.14 -6.36
C THR A 88 10.06 4.20 -6.92
N GLN A 89 10.35 5.14 -7.83
CA GLN A 89 11.72 5.37 -8.30
C GLN A 89 12.64 5.77 -7.13
N SER A 90 12.19 6.73 -6.32
CA SER A 90 12.92 7.22 -5.15
C SER A 90 13.18 6.11 -4.14
N LEU A 91 12.13 5.34 -3.85
CA LEU A 91 12.19 4.21 -2.93
C LEU A 91 13.08 3.08 -3.45
N GLY A 92 13.03 2.81 -4.75
CA GLY A 92 13.83 1.78 -5.42
C GLY A 92 15.33 2.01 -5.30
N GLU A 93 15.79 3.25 -5.44
CA GLU A 93 17.20 3.61 -5.32
C GLU A 93 17.72 3.35 -3.90
N MET A 94 16.92 3.65 -2.88
CA MET A 94 17.28 3.39 -1.48
C MET A 94 17.18 1.89 -1.12
N ALA A 95 16.07 1.24 -1.49
CA ALA A 95 15.77 -0.14 -1.08
C ALA A 95 16.64 -1.19 -1.77
N THR A 96 17.16 -0.90 -2.97
CA THR A 96 18.12 -1.78 -3.64
C THR A 96 19.50 -1.77 -2.98
N LEU A 97 19.87 -0.67 -2.32
CA LEU A 97 21.13 -0.55 -1.59
C LEU A 97 20.99 -1.06 -0.14
N PHE A 98 19.86 -0.80 0.51
CA PHE A 98 19.58 -1.20 1.89
C PHE A 98 18.27 -2.01 1.98
N PRO A 99 18.31 -3.34 1.73
CA PRO A 99 17.14 -4.19 1.87
C PRO A 99 16.85 -4.49 3.35
N LEU A 100 16.30 -3.49 4.06
CA LEU A 100 15.97 -3.53 5.49
C LEU A 100 14.51 -3.90 5.74
N THR A 101 14.28 -4.73 6.76
CA THR A 101 12.95 -5.00 7.30
C THR A 101 12.41 -3.73 7.93
N GLY A 102 11.31 -3.17 7.38
CA GLY A 102 10.77 -1.85 7.79
C GLY A 102 10.84 -0.75 6.70
N ALA A 103 11.58 -1.02 5.61
CA ALA A 103 11.67 -0.20 4.41
C ALA A 103 11.90 1.31 4.67
N PHE A 104 11.07 2.17 4.07
CA PHE A 104 11.25 3.61 4.06
C PHE A 104 11.15 4.27 5.43
N ASN A 105 10.47 3.63 6.39
CA ASN A 105 10.41 4.13 7.76
C ASN A 105 11.80 4.13 8.40
N GLU A 106 12.60 3.08 8.18
CA GLU A 106 13.97 3.00 8.70
C GLU A 106 14.92 3.94 7.95
N PHE A 107 14.72 4.13 6.64
CA PHE A 107 15.52 5.10 5.87
C PHE A 107 15.36 6.53 6.41
N ALA A 108 14.16 6.91 6.84
CA ALA A 108 13.94 8.23 7.43
C ALA A 108 14.75 8.43 8.72
N GLY A 109 14.86 7.39 9.56
CA GLY A 109 15.67 7.44 10.78
C GLY A 109 17.17 7.52 10.48
N ARG A 110 17.59 6.84 9.41
CA ARG A 110 18.98 6.75 8.97
C ARG A 110 19.49 8.00 8.29
N PHE A 111 18.66 8.68 7.48
CA PHE A 111 19.10 9.81 6.66
C PHE A 111 18.53 11.18 7.06
N VAL A 112 17.47 11.20 7.88
CA VAL A 112 16.76 12.44 8.24
C VAL A 112 16.76 12.64 9.75
N ASP A 113 15.98 11.88 10.52
CA ASP A 113 15.79 12.05 11.97
C ASP A 113 15.13 10.78 12.57
N PRO A 114 15.65 10.20 13.67
CA PRO A 114 14.99 9.08 14.35
C PRO A 114 13.54 9.38 14.80
N ALA A 115 13.20 10.62 15.12
CA ALA A 115 11.82 11.01 15.43
C ALA A 115 10.91 10.92 14.20
N LEU A 116 11.45 11.22 13.01
CA LEU A 116 10.69 11.11 11.77
C LEU A 116 10.39 9.64 11.45
N SER A 117 11.36 8.75 11.69
CA SER A 117 11.18 7.31 11.57
C SER A 117 10.05 6.78 12.46
N PHE A 118 10.01 7.22 13.72
CA PHE A 118 8.92 6.90 14.66
C PHE A 118 7.57 7.37 14.12
N ALA A 119 7.46 8.66 13.76
CA ALA A 119 6.20 9.23 13.29
C ALA A 119 5.70 8.57 12.01
N LEU A 120 6.60 8.29 11.05
CA LEU A 120 6.27 7.60 9.81
C LEU A 120 5.86 6.15 10.03
N GLY A 121 6.53 5.43 10.93
CA GLY A 121 6.18 4.06 11.28
C GLY A 121 4.76 3.95 11.83
N TRP A 122 4.37 4.84 12.74
CA TRP A 122 3.01 4.91 13.24
C TRP A 122 2.02 5.40 12.19
N ASN A 123 2.38 6.42 11.38
CA ASN A 123 1.59 6.90 10.25
C ASN A 123 1.21 5.79 9.27
N TYR A 124 2.20 5.03 8.86
CA TYR A 124 2.01 3.95 7.94
C TYR A 124 1.20 2.81 8.56
N TRP A 125 1.40 2.51 9.86
CA TRP A 125 0.59 1.51 10.55
C TRP A 125 -0.89 1.87 10.62
N TYR A 126 -1.25 3.08 11.09
CA TYR A 126 -2.67 3.46 11.17
C TYR A 126 -3.28 3.67 9.78
N MET A 127 -2.49 4.06 8.76
CA MET A 127 -2.94 4.06 7.37
C MET A 127 -3.46 2.67 6.99
N TRP A 128 -2.66 1.63 7.18
CA TRP A 128 -3.08 0.25 6.92
C TRP A 128 -4.22 -0.22 7.83
N GLY A 129 -4.26 0.24 9.08
CA GLY A 129 -5.39 -0.01 9.99
C GLY A 129 -6.70 0.57 9.45
N THR A 130 -6.69 1.80 8.91
CA THR A 130 -7.89 2.41 8.31
C THR A 130 -8.28 1.78 6.97
N ILE A 131 -7.30 1.36 6.16
CA ILE A 131 -7.56 0.56 4.95
C ILE A 131 -8.23 -0.75 5.36
N LEU A 132 -7.69 -1.48 6.35
CA LEU A 132 -8.27 -2.73 6.85
C LEU A 132 -9.71 -2.55 7.33
N ALA A 133 -9.98 -1.50 8.11
CA ALA A 133 -11.34 -1.18 8.54
C ALA A 133 -12.26 -0.91 7.33
N ASN A 134 -11.76 -0.22 6.31
CA ASN A 134 -12.53 0.04 5.10
C ASN A 134 -12.83 -1.24 4.31
N GLU A 135 -11.89 -2.18 4.28
CA GLU A 135 -12.08 -3.48 3.62
C GLU A 135 -13.11 -4.35 4.35
N TYR A 136 -13.12 -4.35 5.69
CA TYR A 136 -14.18 -5.03 6.44
C TYR A 136 -15.57 -4.41 6.22
N ASN A 137 -15.64 -3.07 6.16
CA ASN A 137 -16.86 -2.38 5.81
C ASN A 137 -17.34 -2.76 4.40
N GLY A 138 -16.43 -2.77 3.41
CA GLY A 138 -16.72 -3.20 2.04
C GLY A 138 -17.18 -4.66 1.96
N ALA A 139 -16.52 -5.57 2.69
CA ALA A 139 -16.91 -6.98 2.74
C ALA A 139 -18.34 -7.15 3.26
N ALA A 140 -18.69 -6.45 4.34
CA ALA A 140 -20.05 -6.49 4.89
C ALA A 140 -21.09 -5.96 3.90
N LEU A 141 -20.79 -4.87 3.18
CA LEU A 141 -21.68 -4.32 2.15
C LEU A 141 -21.90 -5.27 0.99
N ILE A 142 -20.84 -5.91 0.51
CA ILE A 142 -20.91 -6.82 -0.63
C ILE A 142 -21.59 -8.14 -0.24
N LEU A 143 -21.32 -8.69 0.96
CA LEU A 143 -21.95 -9.92 1.42
C LEU A 143 -23.45 -9.76 1.69
N SER A 144 -23.87 -8.57 2.12
CA SER A 144 -25.29 -8.25 2.35
C SER A 144 -26.12 -8.22 1.06
N PHE A 145 -25.48 -8.24 -0.11
CA PHE A 145 -26.17 -8.40 -1.39
C PHE A 145 -26.94 -9.74 -1.48
N TRP A 146 -26.38 -10.82 -0.96
CA TRP A 146 -26.98 -12.16 -1.09
C TRP A 146 -27.98 -12.49 0.02
N THR A 147 -27.86 -11.87 1.19
CA THR A 147 -28.79 -12.10 2.30
C THR A 147 -28.79 -10.95 3.29
N ASP A 148 -29.98 -10.64 3.80
CA ASP A 148 -30.28 -9.71 4.87
C ASP A 148 -30.38 -10.37 6.26
N LYS A 149 -30.30 -11.71 6.31
CA LYS A 149 -30.43 -12.49 7.56
C LYS A 149 -29.27 -12.27 8.53
N VAL A 150 -28.10 -11.94 8.00
CA VAL A 150 -26.91 -11.63 8.80
C VAL A 150 -26.79 -10.11 8.84
N PRO A 151 -26.85 -9.48 10.02
CA PRO A 151 -26.70 -8.02 10.13
C PRO A 151 -25.28 -7.61 9.73
N ASN A 152 -25.10 -6.36 9.27
CA ASN A 152 -23.81 -5.84 8.81
C ASN A 152 -22.65 -6.07 9.80
N TYR A 153 -22.88 -5.84 11.10
CA TYR A 153 -21.86 -6.10 12.13
C TYR A 153 -21.50 -7.59 12.23
N GLY A 154 -22.45 -8.49 11.96
CA GLY A 154 -22.23 -9.93 11.93
C GLY A 154 -21.25 -10.33 10.84
N TRP A 155 -21.40 -9.76 9.63
CA TRP A 155 -20.44 -9.97 8.55
C TRP A 155 -19.04 -9.47 8.89
N ILE A 156 -18.93 -8.29 9.52
CA ILE A 156 -17.65 -7.75 10.00
C ILE A 156 -16.98 -8.74 10.95
N LEU A 157 -17.69 -9.24 11.97
CA LEU A 157 -17.13 -10.17 12.95
C LEU A 157 -16.75 -11.53 12.34
N ILE A 158 -17.55 -12.05 11.41
CA ILE A 158 -17.23 -13.29 10.68
C ILE A 158 -15.93 -13.11 9.89
N CYS A 159 -15.83 -12.03 9.10
CA CYS A 159 -14.61 -11.71 8.38
C CYS A 159 -13.43 -11.52 9.33
N TRP A 160 -13.60 -10.79 10.43
CA TRP A 160 -12.55 -10.55 11.42
C TRP A 160 -11.96 -11.85 11.96
N VAL A 161 -12.81 -12.81 12.37
CA VAL A 161 -12.37 -14.13 12.87
C VAL A 161 -11.70 -14.93 11.76
N PHE A 162 -12.30 -14.96 10.57
CA PHE A 162 -11.76 -15.69 9.42
C PHE A 162 -10.34 -15.21 9.05
N PHE A 163 -10.17 -13.89 8.91
CA PHE A 163 -8.89 -13.29 8.52
C PHE A 163 -7.86 -13.27 9.64
N MET A 164 -8.29 -13.31 10.91
CA MET A 164 -7.39 -13.63 12.01
C MET A 164 -6.78 -15.00 11.79
N GLY A 165 -7.60 -16.02 11.51
CA GLY A 165 -7.13 -17.39 11.29
C GLY A 165 -6.15 -17.50 10.12
N THR A 166 -6.45 -16.92 8.96
CA THR A 166 -5.58 -16.97 7.78
C THR A 166 -4.25 -16.26 8.01
N SER A 167 -4.24 -15.16 8.76
CA SER A 167 -3.03 -14.39 9.06
C SER A 167 -2.03 -15.15 9.94
N LEU A 168 -2.46 -16.22 10.63
CA LEU A 168 -1.61 -17.06 11.48
C LEU A 168 -0.92 -18.21 10.72
N LEU A 169 -1.29 -18.45 9.47
CA LEU A 169 -0.77 -19.56 8.65
C LEU A 169 0.70 -19.35 8.19
N GLY A 170 1.25 -18.15 8.40
CA GLY A 170 2.65 -17.82 8.10
C GLY A 170 2.89 -17.26 6.70
N VAL A 171 4.11 -16.73 6.49
CA VAL A 171 4.49 -15.94 5.29
C VAL A 171 4.48 -16.75 3.98
N LEU A 172 4.79 -18.05 4.04
CA LEU A 172 4.82 -18.90 2.84
C LEU A 172 3.42 -19.15 2.29
N VAL A 173 2.46 -19.44 3.17
CA VAL A 173 1.05 -19.64 2.78
C VAL A 173 0.49 -18.33 2.23
N TYR A 174 0.79 -17.21 2.89
CA TYR A 174 0.45 -15.88 2.36
C TYR A 174 1.01 -15.64 0.96
N GLY A 175 2.30 -15.94 0.73
CA GLY A 175 2.94 -15.73 -0.57
C GLY A 175 2.33 -16.57 -1.70
N GLU A 176 1.97 -17.83 -1.44
CA GLU A 176 1.29 -18.69 -2.42
C GLU A 176 -0.17 -18.27 -2.66
N MET A 177 -0.92 -17.93 -1.61
CA MET A 177 -2.27 -17.40 -1.75
C MET A 177 -2.28 -16.13 -2.59
N GLU A 178 -1.39 -15.19 -2.29
CA GLU A 178 -1.34 -13.91 -2.98
C GLU A 178 -0.90 -14.09 -4.44
N PHE A 179 -0.01 -15.03 -4.74
CA PHE A 179 0.35 -15.35 -6.13
C PHE A 179 -0.87 -15.70 -6.99
N TRP A 180 -1.73 -16.60 -6.50
CA TRP A 180 -2.93 -17.02 -7.22
C TRP A 180 -4.00 -15.93 -7.27
N LEU A 181 -4.25 -15.26 -6.14
CA LEU A 181 -5.25 -14.19 -6.06
C LEU A 181 -4.85 -12.98 -6.92
N ALA A 182 -3.57 -12.58 -6.92
CA ALA A 182 -3.04 -11.54 -7.80
C ALA A 182 -3.21 -11.89 -9.28
N SER A 183 -2.96 -13.15 -9.65
CA SER A 183 -3.13 -13.63 -11.03
C SER A 183 -4.60 -13.55 -11.46
N PHE A 184 -5.52 -14.00 -10.59
CA PHE A 184 -6.96 -13.89 -10.81
C PHE A 184 -7.40 -12.44 -11.00
N LYS A 185 -7.00 -11.54 -10.08
CA LYS A 185 -7.37 -10.11 -10.12
C LYS A 185 -6.92 -9.45 -11.43
N PHE A 186 -5.70 -9.72 -11.86
CA PHE A 186 -5.19 -9.18 -13.12
C PHE A 186 -5.95 -9.72 -14.35
N ALA A 187 -6.22 -11.02 -14.39
CA ALA A 187 -7.01 -11.64 -15.46
C ALA A 187 -8.43 -11.07 -15.53
N VAL A 188 -9.09 -10.89 -14.38
CA VAL A 188 -10.41 -10.29 -14.29
C VAL A 188 -10.42 -8.86 -14.82
N CYS A 189 -9.40 -8.05 -14.52
CA CYS A 189 -9.30 -6.68 -15.07
C CYS A 189 -9.34 -6.71 -16.61
N LEU A 190 -8.55 -7.59 -17.24
CA LEU A 190 -8.54 -7.72 -18.71
C LEU A 190 -9.88 -8.19 -19.27
N ILE A 191 -10.54 -9.14 -18.59
CA ILE A 191 -11.87 -9.62 -18.99
C ILE A 191 -12.90 -8.48 -18.89
N LEU A 192 -12.87 -7.70 -17.82
CA LEU A 192 -13.76 -6.55 -17.64
C LEU A 192 -13.53 -5.48 -18.72
N TYR A 193 -12.31 -5.30 -19.21
CA TYR A 193 -12.06 -4.41 -20.35
C TYR A 193 -12.67 -4.92 -21.64
N LEU A 194 -12.57 -6.23 -21.90
CA LEU A 194 -13.27 -6.83 -23.04
C LEU A 194 -14.78 -6.66 -22.92
N VAL A 195 -15.34 -6.91 -21.73
CA VAL A 195 -16.77 -6.69 -21.46
C VAL A 195 -17.15 -5.22 -21.66
N ALA A 196 -16.35 -4.28 -21.17
CA ALA A 196 -16.59 -2.85 -21.36
C ALA A 196 -16.57 -2.46 -22.83
N ILE A 197 -15.63 -2.99 -23.63
CA ILE A 197 -15.58 -2.78 -25.07
C ILE A 197 -16.85 -3.31 -25.74
N LEU A 198 -17.29 -4.52 -25.38
CA LEU A 198 -18.49 -5.13 -25.96
C LEU A 198 -19.79 -4.39 -25.60
N ILE A 199 -19.91 -3.89 -24.36
CA ILE A 199 -21.02 -3.02 -23.95
C ILE A 199 -20.94 -1.71 -24.73
N ASN A 200 -19.75 -1.10 -24.80
CA ASN A 200 -19.56 0.20 -25.43
C ASN A 200 -19.87 0.20 -26.94
N THR A 201 -19.56 -0.90 -27.64
CA THR A 201 -19.86 -1.06 -29.07
C THR A 201 -21.29 -1.51 -29.36
N GLY A 202 -22.10 -1.80 -28.32
CA GLY A 202 -23.46 -2.32 -28.45
C GLY A 202 -23.54 -3.81 -28.76
N ALA A 203 -22.40 -4.53 -28.78
CA ALA A 203 -22.39 -5.99 -28.96
C ALA A 203 -23.07 -6.72 -27.78
N ILE A 204 -23.01 -6.12 -26.58
CA ILE A 204 -23.82 -6.51 -25.42
C ILE A 204 -24.80 -5.34 -25.14
N GLY A 205 -26.10 -5.63 -25.06
CA GLY A 205 -27.14 -4.64 -24.78
C GLY A 205 -27.75 -3.95 -26.01
N GLY A 206 -27.12 -4.03 -27.18
CA GLY A 206 -27.68 -3.55 -28.45
C GLY A 206 -27.61 -2.03 -28.70
N ASP A 207 -27.09 -1.25 -27.74
CA ASP A 207 -26.97 0.21 -27.84
C ASP A 207 -25.49 0.63 -27.94
N TYR A 208 -25.16 1.41 -28.98
CA TYR A 208 -23.80 1.92 -29.17
C TYR A 208 -23.57 3.16 -28.30
N ILE A 209 -22.71 3.03 -27.29
CA ILE A 209 -22.44 4.11 -26.32
C ILE A 209 -21.34 5.05 -26.85
N GLY A 210 -20.20 4.51 -27.29
CA GLY A 210 -19.05 5.31 -27.71
C GLY A 210 -18.51 6.21 -26.59
N PHE A 211 -18.53 7.52 -26.78
CA PHE A 211 -18.16 8.50 -25.75
C PHE A 211 -19.37 9.27 -25.21
N ARG A 212 -20.58 8.72 -25.36
CA ARG A 212 -21.83 9.39 -24.95
C ARG A 212 -21.76 9.92 -23.52
N TYR A 213 -21.33 9.10 -22.56
CA TYR A 213 -21.24 9.50 -21.14
C TYR A 213 -20.15 10.53 -20.83
N TRP A 214 -19.23 10.77 -21.76
CA TRP A 214 -18.23 11.83 -21.67
C TRP A 214 -18.75 13.16 -22.23
N GLN A 215 -19.89 13.14 -22.93
CA GLN A 215 -20.56 14.31 -23.50
C GLN A 215 -21.82 14.68 -22.70
N ASP A 216 -22.60 13.68 -22.30
CA ASP A 216 -23.84 13.82 -21.54
C ASP A 216 -23.94 12.68 -20.52
N PRO A 217 -23.97 12.96 -19.20
CA PRO A 217 -24.10 14.26 -18.52
C PRO A 217 -22.86 15.19 -18.59
N GLY A 218 -21.75 14.72 -19.14
CA GLY A 218 -20.57 15.54 -19.43
C GLY A 218 -19.27 15.00 -18.85
N PRO A 219 -18.12 15.60 -19.24
CA PRO A 219 -16.80 15.03 -18.95
C PRO A 219 -16.34 15.22 -17.49
N PHE A 220 -16.83 16.25 -16.82
CA PHE A 220 -16.44 16.62 -15.46
C PHE A 220 -17.67 16.73 -14.56
N ALA A 221 -17.58 16.17 -13.35
CA ALA A 221 -18.57 16.31 -12.29
C ALA A 221 -18.04 17.22 -11.18
N ASN A 222 -18.94 17.98 -10.53
CA ASN A 222 -18.68 18.79 -9.32
C ASN A 222 -17.47 19.74 -9.36
N GLY A 223 -16.99 20.10 -10.55
CA GLY A 223 -15.88 21.03 -10.77
C GLY A 223 -14.60 20.68 -10.00
N ILE A 224 -13.89 21.70 -9.52
CA ILE A 224 -12.62 21.53 -8.79
C ILE A 224 -12.81 20.80 -7.45
N ASN A 225 -13.99 20.90 -6.84
CA ASN A 225 -14.32 20.23 -5.57
C ASN A 225 -14.36 18.71 -5.76
N GLY A 226 -15.05 18.27 -6.80
CA GLY A 226 -15.06 16.89 -7.25
C GLY A 226 -13.68 16.35 -7.58
N PHE A 227 -12.92 17.15 -8.33
CA PHE A 227 -11.55 16.81 -8.72
C PHE A 227 -10.62 16.61 -7.52
N GLY A 228 -10.70 17.47 -6.50
CA GLY A 228 -9.91 17.30 -5.27
C GLY A 228 -10.20 15.98 -4.56
N LYS A 229 -11.47 15.57 -4.47
CA LYS A 229 -11.87 14.30 -3.84
C LYS A 229 -11.34 13.08 -4.56
N VAL A 230 -11.31 13.09 -5.90
CA VAL A 230 -10.80 11.94 -6.67
C VAL A 230 -9.29 11.76 -6.51
N LEU A 231 -8.52 12.83 -6.25
CA LEU A 231 -7.09 12.72 -5.95
C LEU A 231 -6.84 11.93 -4.65
N VAL A 232 -7.63 12.19 -3.61
CA VAL A 232 -7.54 11.45 -2.34
C VAL A 232 -7.95 10.00 -2.53
N LEU A 233 -9.03 9.75 -3.27
CA LEU A 233 -9.49 8.40 -3.59
C LEU A 233 -8.41 7.62 -4.36
N ALA A 234 -7.86 8.22 -5.42
CA ALA A 234 -6.79 7.62 -6.21
C ALA A 234 -5.57 7.30 -5.33
N ALA A 235 -5.19 8.20 -4.41
CA ALA A 235 -4.08 7.96 -3.49
C ALA A 235 -4.27 6.68 -2.68
N VAL A 236 -5.45 6.49 -2.07
CA VAL A 236 -5.74 5.25 -1.33
C VAL A 236 -5.71 4.02 -2.24
N MET A 237 -6.19 4.13 -3.48
CA MET A 237 -6.14 3.01 -4.43
C MET A 237 -4.71 2.64 -4.82
N TYR A 238 -3.80 3.61 -4.86
CA TYR A 238 -2.38 3.37 -5.14
C TYR A 238 -1.54 2.99 -3.90
N SER A 239 -2.03 3.26 -2.69
CA SER A 239 -1.36 2.89 -1.43
C SER A 239 -1.02 1.41 -1.39
N GLY A 240 0.16 1.08 -0.87
CA GLY A 240 0.73 -0.26 -0.92
C GLY A 240 1.61 -0.53 -2.13
N THR A 241 1.69 0.41 -3.07
CA THR A 241 2.71 0.41 -4.11
C THR A 241 4.13 0.39 -3.52
N GLU A 242 4.34 1.12 -2.42
CA GLU A 242 5.57 1.15 -1.62
C GLU A 242 5.86 -0.17 -0.87
N ALA A 243 4.89 -1.08 -0.74
CA ALA A 243 5.10 -2.38 -0.08
C ALA A 243 6.11 -3.28 -0.83
N VAL A 244 6.42 -2.98 -2.09
CA VAL A 244 7.50 -3.61 -2.85
C VAL A 244 8.86 -3.40 -2.16
N ALA A 245 9.08 -2.29 -1.47
CA ALA A 245 10.31 -2.07 -0.72
C ALA A 245 10.35 -2.85 0.60
N ILE A 246 9.20 -3.01 1.26
CA ILE A 246 9.07 -3.82 2.49
C ILE A 246 9.33 -5.29 2.16
N THR A 247 8.62 -5.81 1.17
CA THR A 247 8.78 -7.21 0.72
C THR A 247 10.11 -7.43 0.00
N GLY A 248 10.70 -6.40 -0.60
CA GLY A 248 12.06 -6.39 -1.13
C GLY A 248 13.12 -6.72 -0.08
N GLY A 249 12.91 -6.33 1.18
CA GLY A 249 13.75 -6.76 2.31
C GLY A 249 13.73 -8.28 2.54
N GLU A 250 12.61 -8.94 2.24
CA GLU A 250 12.45 -10.39 2.36
C GLU A 250 12.84 -11.16 1.08
N SER A 251 13.30 -10.46 0.03
CA SER A 251 13.74 -11.06 -1.24
C SER A 251 15.05 -11.84 -1.10
N ARG A 252 15.17 -12.91 -1.91
CA ARG A 252 16.44 -13.62 -2.13
C ARG A 252 17.46 -12.84 -2.96
N ASN A 253 17.04 -11.94 -3.86
CA ASN A 253 17.95 -11.07 -4.63
C ASN A 253 17.36 -9.66 -4.86
N PRO A 254 17.31 -8.80 -3.82
CA PRO A 254 16.82 -7.43 -3.88
C PRO A 254 17.38 -6.60 -5.04
N LYS A 255 18.67 -6.75 -5.38
CA LYS A 255 19.33 -6.00 -6.47
C LYS A 255 18.69 -6.26 -7.83
N LYS A 256 18.19 -7.48 -8.07
CA LYS A 256 17.53 -7.86 -9.33
C LYS A 256 16.01 -7.79 -9.22
N ASP A 257 15.46 -8.19 -8.09
CA ASP A 257 14.01 -8.36 -7.90
C ASP A 257 13.30 -7.02 -7.68
N ILE A 258 13.87 -6.09 -6.90
CA ILE A 258 13.25 -4.78 -6.67
C ILE A 258 13.13 -3.99 -7.98
N PRO A 259 14.19 -3.81 -8.82
CA PRO A 259 14.06 -3.06 -10.06
C PRO A 259 13.06 -3.67 -11.05
N LYS A 260 12.91 -5.01 -11.06
CA LYS A 260 11.89 -5.68 -11.87
C LYS A 260 10.48 -5.36 -11.37
N ALA A 261 10.25 -5.44 -10.06
CA ALA A 261 8.97 -5.10 -9.44
C ALA A 261 8.60 -3.61 -9.67
N LEU A 262 9.57 -2.71 -9.65
CA LEU A 262 9.36 -1.28 -9.99
C LEU A 262 8.91 -1.10 -11.45
N LYS A 263 9.49 -1.85 -12.40
CA LYS A 263 9.02 -1.82 -13.80
C LYS A 263 7.59 -2.35 -13.95
N GLN A 264 7.21 -3.34 -13.14
CA GLN A 264 5.83 -3.85 -13.12
C GLN A 264 4.84 -2.84 -12.55
N THR A 265 5.28 -1.99 -11.61
CA THR A 265 4.46 -0.89 -11.06
C THR A 265 3.97 0.06 -12.15
N PHE A 266 4.80 0.39 -13.15
CA PHE A 266 4.37 1.20 -14.30
C PHE A 266 3.19 0.57 -15.06
N TRP A 267 3.31 -0.71 -15.40
CA TRP A 267 2.24 -1.43 -16.11
C TRP A 267 0.98 -1.56 -15.25
N ARG A 268 1.13 -1.74 -13.94
CA ARG A 268 0.02 -1.74 -12.98
C ARG A 268 -0.70 -0.38 -12.98
N ILE A 269 0.03 0.74 -12.92
CA ILE A 269 -0.54 2.09 -12.98
C ILE A 269 -1.39 2.27 -14.25
N LEU A 270 -0.83 1.92 -15.41
CA LEU A 270 -1.48 2.11 -16.70
C LEU A 270 -2.67 1.15 -16.90
N ILE A 271 -2.45 -0.15 -16.73
CA ILE A 271 -3.42 -1.17 -17.07
C ILE A 271 -4.54 -1.20 -16.04
N VAL A 272 -4.23 -1.21 -14.75
CA VAL A 272 -5.26 -1.39 -13.71
C VAL A 272 -5.95 -0.07 -13.43
N TYR A 273 -5.21 0.93 -12.98
CA TYR A 273 -5.84 2.11 -12.38
C TYR A 273 -6.33 3.11 -13.43
N VAL A 274 -5.48 3.47 -14.40
CA VAL A 274 -5.87 4.35 -15.52
C VAL A 274 -6.87 3.63 -16.44
N GLY A 275 -6.60 2.37 -16.77
CA GLY A 275 -7.49 1.55 -17.60
C GLY A 275 -8.88 1.39 -16.99
N MET A 276 -8.99 1.04 -15.70
CA MET A 276 -10.29 0.84 -15.08
C MET A 276 -11.08 2.14 -14.93
N ALA A 277 -10.42 3.27 -14.64
CA ALA A 277 -11.06 4.58 -14.64
C ALA A 277 -11.61 4.93 -16.04
N PHE A 278 -10.80 4.72 -17.09
CA PHE A 278 -11.18 4.96 -18.48
C PHE A 278 -12.39 4.10 -18.90
N PHE A 279 -12.31 2.78 -18.74
CA PHE A 279 -13.38 1.87 -19.17
C PHE A 279 -14.66 2.06 -18.37
N SER A 280 -14.57 2.31 -17.05
CA SER A 280 -15.74 2.58 -16.23
C SER A 280 -16.46 3.85 -16.68
N GLY A 281 -15.71 4.91 -17.00
CA GLY A 281 -16.26 6.16 -17.51
C GLY A 281 -16.90 6.05 -18.89
N LEU A 282 -16.52 5.04 -19.70
CA LEU A 282 -17.16 4.79 -20.99
C LEU A 282 -18.54 4.14 -20.87
N ILE A 283 -18.75 3.29 -19.86
CA ILE A 283 -19.88 2.35 -19.84
C ILE A 283 -21.00 2.73 -18.86
N VAL A 284 -20.79 3.71 -17.98
CA VAL A 284 -21.82 4.22 -17.05
C VAL A 284 -21.75 5.76 -16.96
N PRO A 285 -22.90 6.46 -16.97
CA PRO A 285 -22.93 7.90 -16.73
C PRO A 285 -22.63 8.21 -15.26
N TRP A 286 -21.87 9.28 -15.01
CA TRP A 286 -21.38 9.58 -13.67
C TRP A 286 -22.49 10.00 -12.69
N ASP A 287 -23.65 10.42 -13.18
CA ASP A 287 -24.83 10.83 -12.40
C ASP A 287 -25.81 9.67 -12.13
N SER A 288 -25.46 8.43 -12.48
CA SER A 288 -26.29 7.27 -12.20
C SER A 288 -26.49 7.06 -10.69
N GLU A 289 -27.75 7.03 -10.24
CA GLU A 289 -28.12 6.74 -8.85
C GLU A 289 -27.72 5.33 -8.39
N ALA A 290 -27.52 4.40 -9.33
CA ALA A 290 -27.10 3.04 -9.05
C ALA A 290 -25.60 2.93 -8.74
N LEU A 291 -24.80 3.97 -8.98
CA LEU A 291 -23.39 3.98 -8.61
C LEU A 291 -23.23 4.11 -7.09
N LEU A 292 -22.27 3.37 -6.53
CA LEU A 292 -21.90 3.52 -5.12
C LEU A 292 -21.48 4.95 -4.80
N ASN A 293 -22.07 5.48 -3.72
CA ASN A 293 -21.88 6.82 -3.22
C ASN A 293 -21.97 6.89 -1.68
N ALA A 294 -21.81 8.08 -1.11
CA ALA A 294 -21.75 8.25 0.34
C ALA A 294 -23.07 7.89 1.06
N ASP A 295 -24.20 8.02 0.37
CA ASP A 295 -25.53 7.73 0.90
C ASP A 295 -25.97 6.28 0.63
N SER A 296 -25.19 5.52 -0.14
CA SER A 296 -25.55 4.17 -0.58
C SER A 296 -25.56 3.15 0.56
N LYS A 297 -26.62 2.34 0.60
CA LYS A 297 -26.77 1.22 1.54
C LYS A 297 -26.25 -0.11 1.00
N SER A 298 -25.98 -0.19 -0.31
CA SER A 298 -25.45 -1.37 -1.00
C SER A 298 -24.35 -0.97 -1.97
N ALA A 299 -23.31 -1.77 -2.09
CA ALA A 299 -22.23 -1.51 -3.03
C ALA A 299 -22.64 -1.92 -4.45
N SER A 300 -22.48 -0.99 -5.41
CA SER A 300 -22.68 -1.25 -6.84
C SER A 300 -21.51 -0.72 -7.65
N SER A 301 -20.80 -1.64 -8.29
CA SER A 301 -19.69 -1.35 -9.21
C SER A 301 -20.22 -0.73 -10.50
N PRO A 302 -19.47 0.18 -11.15
CA PRO A 302 -19.79 0.62 -12.51
C PRO A 302 -20.00 -0.55 -13.49
N PHE A 303 -19.25 -1.64 -13.36
CA PHE A 303 -19.43 -2.82 -14.22
C PHE A 303 -20.76 -3.54 -13.95
N THR A 304 -21.19 -3.59 -12.68
CA THR A 304 -22.51 -4.13 -12.32
C THR A 304 -23.62 -3.30 -12.95
N VAL A 305 -23.53 -1.97 -12.82
CA VAL A 305 -24.52 -1.04 -13.37
C VAL A 305 -24.58 -1.14 -14.90
N ALA A 306 -23.42 -1.11 -15.58
CA ALA A 306 -23.36 -1.23 -17.03
C ALA A 306 -23.97 -2.54 -17.55
N LEU A 307 -23.63 -3.67 -16.93
CA LEU A 307 -24.15 -4.97 -17.33
C LEU A 307 -25.66 -5.13 -17.06
N ASN A 308 -26.15 -4.58 -15.95
CA ASN A 308 -27.59 -4.53 -15.68
C ASN A 308 -28.32 -3.65 -16.70
N ASN A 309 -27.78 -2.48 -17.03
CA ASN A 309 -28.33 -1.60 -18.06
C ASN A 309 -28.35 -2.28 -19.45
N ALA A 310 -27.37 -3.13 -19.73
CA ALA A 310 -27.30 -3.94 -20.94
C ALA A 310 -28.21 -5.19 -20.89
N GLY A 311 -29.06 -5.35 -19.86
CA GLY A 311 -30.06 -6.40 -19.74
C GLY A 311 -29.58 -7.70 -19.09
N TRP A 312 -28.37 -7.76 -18.52
CA TRP A 312 -27.86 -8.97 -17.88
C TRP A 312 -28.17 -9.04 -16.39
N ALA A 313 -29.26 -9.72 -16.03
CA ALA A 313 -29.70 -9.88 -14.63
C ALA A 313 -28.68 -10.55 -13.69
N GLY A 314 -27.69 -11.27 -14.23
CA GLY A 314 -26.63 -11.94 -13.47
C GLY A 314 -25.49 -11.04 -13.00
N ALA A 315 -25.48 -9.75 -13.39
CA ALA A 315 -24.35 -8.85 -13.18
C ALA A 315 -23.93 -8.70 -11.72
N GLY A 316 -24.90 -8.46 -10.83
CA GLY A 316 -24.64 -8.28 -9.41
C GLY A 316 -23.94 -9.50 -8.81
N ASN A 317 -24.39 -10.71 -9.14
CA ASN A 317 -23.80 -11.95 -8.63
C ASN A 317 -22.35 -12.13 -9.07
N LEU A 318 -22.05 -11.96 -10.36
CA LEU A 318 -20.69 -12.16 -10.88
C LEU A 318 -19.72 -11.13 -10.31
N ILE A 319 -20.08 -9.84 -10.38
CA ILE A 319 -19.19 -8.76 -9.98
C ILE A 319 -18.98 -8.76 -8.47
N ASN A 320 -20.02 -9.00 -7.67
CA ASN A 320 -19.86 -9.12 -6.22
C ASN A 320 -19.01 -10.33 -5.84
N ALA A 321 -19.13 -11.47 -6.53
CA ALA A 321 -18.26 -12.63 -6.29
C ALA A 321 -16.79 -12.31 -6.58
N ILE A 322 -16.49 -11.61 -7.69
CA ILE A 322 -15.16 -11.10 -8.01
C ILE A 322 -14.63 -10.20 -6.88
N ILE A 323 -15.47 -9.29 -6.37
CA ILE A 323 -15.10 -8.36 -5.31
C ILE A 323 -14.77 -9.11 -4.00
N ILE A 324 -15.55 -10.13 -3.62
CA ILE A 324 -15.24 -10.97 -2.44
C ILE A 324 -13.90 -11.70 -2.59
N ILE A 325 -13.60 -12.26 -3.76
CA ILE A 325 -12.30 -12.92 -4.00
C ILE A 325 -11.16 -11.89 -3.91
N THR A 326 -11.39 -10.66 -4.38
CA THR A 326 -10.41 -9.57 -4.29
C THR A 326 -10.20 -9.13 -2.82
N LEU A 327 -11.27 -9.08 -2.02
CA LEU A 327 -11.22 -8.80 -0.58
C LEU A 327 -10.40 -9.83 0.20
N LEU A 328 -10.45 -11.12 -0.18
CA LEU A 328 -9.61 -12.17 0.42
C LEU A 328 -8.12 -11.84 0.34
N SER A 329 -7.69 -11.22 -0.75
CA SER A 329 -6.31 -10.77 -0.89
C SER A 329 -6.04 -9.46 -0.14
N SER A 330 -6.89 -8.44 -0.34
CA SER A 330 -6.64 -7.10 0.21
C SER A 330 -6.59 -7.11 1.74
N ILE A 331 -7.53 -7.81 2.40
CA ILE A 331 -7.59 -7.89 3.87
C ILE A 331 -6.37 -8.63 4.43
N ASN A 332 -5.99 -9.77 3.83
CA ASN A 332 -4.79 -10.50 4.24
C ASN A 332 -3.53 -9.63 4.07
N SER A 333 -3.42 -8.89 2.97
CA SER A 333 -2.30 -7.99 2.70
C SER A 333 -2.24 -6.83 3.71
N ALA A 334 -3.38 -6.22 4.04
CA ALA A 334 -3.45 -5.14 5.01
C ALA A 334 -3.03 -5.60 6.43
N ILE A 335 -3.49 -6.77 6.87
CA ILE A 335 -3.05 -7.36 8.15
C ILE A 335 -1.56 -7.71 8.09
N TYR A 336 -1.10 -8.30 6.99
CA TYR A 336 0.29 -8.71 6.80
C TYR A 336 1.23 -7.50 6.87
N ILE A 337 0.96 -6.44 6.11
CA ILE A 337 1.79 -5.24 6.05
C ILE A 337 1.69 -4.45 7.36
N GLY A 338 0.48 -4.24 7.89
CA GLY A 338 0.26 -3.52 9.14
C GLY A 338 0.96 -4.19 10.33
N SER A 339 0.82 -5.51 10.49
CA SER A 339 1.48 -6.25 11.57
C SER A 339 3.01 -6.16 11.49
N ARG A 340 3.59 -6.19 10.29
CA ARG A 340 5.05 -6.03 10.10
C ARG A 340 5.53 -4.62 10.37
N CYS A 341 4.72 -3.62 10.04
CA CYS A 341 5.03 -2.23 10.33
C CYS A 341 5.14 -2.00 11.85
N ILE A 342 4.12 -2.41 12.62
CA ILE A 342 4.15 -2.22 14.07
C ILE A 342 5.15 -3.15 14.77
N PHE A 343 5.37 -4.35 14.24
CA PHE A 343 6.44 -5.25 14.69
C PHE A 343 7.82 -4.61 14.54
N ALA A 344 8.11 -3.99 13.38
CA ALA A 344 9.38 -3.29 13.15
C ALA A 344 9.55 -2.12 14.13
N GLN A 345 8.49 -1.35 14.38
CA GLN A 345 8.51 -0.29 15.40
C GLN A 345 8.79 -0.86 16.80
N ALA A 346 8.18 -1.99 17.15
CA ALA A 346 8.41 -2.64 18.44
C ALA A 346 9.86 -3.09 18.59
N LYS A 347 10.44 -3.73 17.56
CA LYS A 347 11.85 -4.13 17.54
C LYS A 347 12.80 -2.94 17.70
N ALA A 348 12.48 -1.81 17.08
CA ALA A 348 13.27 -0.58 17.19
C ALA A 348 13.08 0.18 18.53
N GLY A 349 12.32 -0.37 19.49
CA GLY A 349 12.02 0.32 20.75
C GLY A 349 11.03 1.47 20.62
N ARG A 350 10.37 1.57 19.46
CA ARG A 350 9.42 2.63 19.07
C ARG A 350 7.95 2.23 19.28
N ALA A 351 7.69 1.00 19.73
CA ALA A 351 6.40 0.50 20.16
C ALA A 351 6.56 -0.48 21.33
N PRO A 352 5.46 -0.85 22.04
CA PRO A 352 5.53 -1.81 23.16
C PRO A 352 6.23 -3.13 22.79
N GLN A 353 7.24 -3.53 23.59
CA GLN A 353 8.11 -4.67 23.30
C GLN A 353 7.39 -6.02 23.16
N PHE A 354 6.20 -6.18 23.73
CA PHE A 354 5.44 -7.41 23.55
C PHE A 354 5.00 -7.64 22.09
N LEU A 355 4.90 -6.57 21.28
CA LEU A 355 4.57 -6.65 19.85
C LEU A 355 5.72 -7.19 19.00
N ALA A 356 6.96 -7.18 19.52
CA ALA A 356 8.16 -7.68 18.85
C ALA A 356 8.35 -9.22 18.97
N LYS A 357 7.39 -9.93 19.58
CA LYS A 357 7.47 -11.39 19.75
C LYS A 357 6.94 -12.12 18.51
N THR A 358 7.71 -13.08 18.00
CA THR A 358 7.30 -13.97 16.91
C THR A 358 7.03 -15.40 17.39
N THR A 359 6.17 -16.10 16.67
CA THR A 359 5.92 -17.54 16.83
C THR A 359 7.02 -18.36 16.15
N ALA A 360 7.03 -19.69 16.36
CA ALA A 360 8.00 -20.60 15.75
C ALA A 360 8.00 -20.61 14.20
N ASN A 361 6.91 -20.17 13.56
CA ASN A 361 6.82 -20.03 12.11
C ASN A 361 7.13 -18.59 11.61
N GLY A 362 7.71 -17.74 12.47
CA GLY A 362 8.12 -16.37 12.14
C GLY A 362 6.98 -15.36 12.05
N THR A 363 5.80 -15.66 12.60
CA THR A 363 4.63 -14.76 12.56
C THR A 363 4.58 -13.88 13.81
N PRO A 364 4.50 -12.55 13.71
CA PRO A 364 4.39 -11.67 14.87
C PRO A 364 2.95 -11.65 15.41
N LEU A 365 2.55 -12.72 16.13
CA LEU A 365 1.18 -12.95 16.59
C LEU A 365 0.56 -11.73 17.28
N ASN A 366 1.27 -11.11 18.23
CA ASN A 366 0.75 -9.96 18.97
C ASN A 366 0.52 -8.75 18.06
N ALA A 367 1.39 -8.54 17.07
CA ALA A 367 1.24 -7.47 16.09
C ALA A 367 0.09 -7.74 15.10
N VAL A 368 -0.12 -9.00 14.73
CA VAL A 368 -1.28 -9.44 13.92
C VAL A 368 -2.58 -9.16 14.66
N VAL A 369 -2.68 -9.59 15.92
CA VAL A 369 -3.87 -9.36 16.76
C VAL A 369 -4.12 -7.87 16.93
N PHE A 370 -3.09 -7.10 17.29
CA PHE A 370 -3.19 -5.65 17.49
C PHE A 370 -3.66 -4.92 16.23
N THR A 371 -3.11 -5.27 15.07
CA THR A 371 -3.50 -4.68 13.78
C THR A 371 -4.93 -5.07 13.42
N ASN A 372 -5.31 -6.34 13.58
CA ASN A 372 -6.64 -6.80 13.20
C ASN A 372 -7.73 -6.21 14.12
N LEU A 373 -7.45 -5.97 15.41
CA LEU A 373 -8.36 -5.25 16.31
C LEU A 373 -8.72 -3.86 15.77
N PHE A 374 -7.80 -3.17 15.10
CA PHE A 374 -8.06 -1.87 14.48
C PHE A 374 -9.07 -1.96 13.33
N GLY A 375 -9.18 -3.11 12.68
CA GLY A 375 -10.20 -3.38 11.67
C GLY A 375 -11.64 -3.31 12.21
N LEU A 376 -11.83 -3.48 13.53
CA LEU A 376 -13.15 -3.35 14.18
C LEU A 376 -13.66 -1.91 14.22
N ILE A 377 -12.85 -0.91 13.84
CA ILE A 377 -13.33 0.47 13.57
C ILE A 377 -14.43 0.45 12.49
N SER A 378 -14.46 -0.56 11.61
CA SER A 378 -15.55 -0.78 10.65
C SER A 378 -16.94 -0.87 11.30
N LEU A 379 -17.04 -1.26 12.58
CA LEU A 379 -18.29 -1.30 13.34
C LEU A 379 -18.91 0.09 13.59
N LEU A 380 -18.20 1.19 13.27
CA LEU A 380 -18.80 2.53 13.18
C LEU A 380 -20.00 2.56 12.22
N ASN A 381 -20.09 1.62 11.27
CA ASN A 381 -21.23 1.49 10.37
C ASN A 381 -22.54 1.04 11.05
N ILE A 382 -22.50 0.72 12.35
CA ILE A 382 -23.70 0.47 13.16
C ILE A 382 -24.42 1.79 13.44
N SER A 383 -23.66 2.86 13.72
CA SER A 383 -24.23 4.18 14.06
C SER A 383 -24.19 5.18 12.89
N GLU A 384 -23.39 4.92 11.86
CA GLU A 384 -23.23 5.75 10.67
C GLU A 384 -23.53 4.94 9.39
N ASN A 385 -23.90 5.60 8.30
CA ASN A 385 -24.03 4.93 7.01
C ASN A 385 -22.65 4.40 6.55
N ALA A 386 -22.61 3.19 6.01
CA ALA A 386 -21.41 2.54 5.51
C ALA A 386 -20.68 3.36 4.41
N GLY A 387 -21.39 4.11 3.57
CA GLY A 387 -20.79 5.01 2.57
C GLY A 387 -20.06 6.21 3.21
N ASN A 388 -20.58 6.74 4.31
CA ASN A 388 -19.91 7.77 5.11
C ASN A 388 -18.67 7.21 5.81
N VAL A 389 -18.79 6.03 6.44
CA VAL A 389 -17.64 5.35 7.07
C VAL A 389 -16.55 5.08 6.04
N PHE A 390 -16.91 4.64 4.83
CA PHE A 390 -15.97 4.50 3.72
C PHE A 390 -15.25 5.83 3.43
N SER A 391 -16.00 6.92 3.28
CA SER A 391 -15.44 8.24 2.97
C SER A 391 -14.54 8.81 4.07
N TYR A 392 -14.88 8.57 5.34
CA TYR A 392 -14.07 8.98 6.49
C TYR A 392 -12.75 8.20 6.57
N LEU A 393 -12.81 6.86 6.44
CA LEU A 393 -11.61 6.01 6.45
C LEU A 393 -10.73 6.25 5.22
N LEU A 394 -11.34 6.52 4.06
CA LEU A 394 -10.65 6.94 2.84
C LEU A 394 -9.89 8.25 3.06
N SER A 395 -10.50 9.22 3.74
CA SER A 395 -9.85 10.52 4.00
C SER A 395 -8.63 10.36 4.91
N ILE A 396 -8.74 9.56 5.98
CA ILE A 396 -7.60 9.27 6.87
C ILE A 396 -6.48 8.56 6.12
N SER A 397 -6.80 7.46 5.43
CA SER A 397 -5.79 6.67 4.71
C SER A 397 -5.11 7.46 3.59
N GLY A 398 -5.87 8.30 2.85
CA GLY A 398 -5.33 9.13 1.78
C GLY A 398 -4.38 10.20 2.29
N ALA A 399 -4.75 10.92 3.36
CA ALA A 399 -3.86 11.90 3.98
C ALA A 399 -2.58 11.26 4.54
N ALA A 400 -2.70 10.07 5.15
CA ALA A 400 -1.55 9.33 5.67
C ALA A 400 -0.62 8.82 4.56
N ALA A 401 -1.18 8.41 3.41
CA ALA A 401 -0.43 8.00 2.23
C ALA A 401 0.41 9.17 1.69
N PHE A 402 -0.21 10.34 1.51
CA PHE A 402 0.51 11.53 1.06
C PHE A 402 1.62 11.94 2.04
N ILE A 403 1.39 11.87 3.35
CA ILE A 403 2.47 12.11 4.34
C ILE A 403 3.62 11.13 4.14
N ALA A 404 3.33 9.83 4.00
CA ALA A 404 4.36 8.82 3.78
C ALA A 404 5.16 9.10 2.49
N TRP A 405 4.47 9.41 1.38
CA TRP A 405 5.09 9.70 0.10
C TRP A 405 5.92 10.98 0.11
N ALA A 406 5.43 12.04 0.77
CA ALA A 406 6.21 13.27 0.97
C ALA A 406 7.57 12.94 1.61
N PHE A 407 7.55 12.23 2.73
CA PHE A 407 8.77 11.94 3.47
C PHE A 407 9.64 10.85 2.82
N ILE A 408 9.12 10.02 1.93
CA ILE A 408 9.94 9.21 1.01
C ILE A 408 10.78 10.13 0.12
N GLY A 409 10.18 11.16 -0.47
CA GLY A 409 10.88 12.17 -1.27
C GLY A 409 11.97 12.90 -0.48
N LEU A 410 11.65 13.39 0.72
CA LEU A 410 12.63 14.03 1.60
C LEU A 410 13.79 13.10 1.96
N THR A 411 13.48 11.86 2.34
CA THR A 411 14.48 10.86 2.71
C THR A 411 15.40 10.53 1.55
N HIS A 412 14.86 10.45 0.32
CA HIS A 412 15.65 10.19 -0.87
C HIS A 412 16.60 11.35 -1.23
N ALA A 413 16.13 12.60 -1.11
CA ALA A 413 17.00 13.78 -1.27
C ALA A 413 18.16 13.76 -0.26
N ARG A 414 17.85 13.42 1.00
CA ARG A 414 18.81 13.31 2.10
C ARG A 414 19.80 12.17 1.93
N PHE A 415 19.35 11.03 1.43
CA PHE A 415 20.21 9.89 1.09
C PHE A 415 21.27 10.27 0.05
N ARG A 416 20.87 10.97 -1.01
CA ARG A 416 21.79 11.41 -2.07
C ARG A 416 22.73 12.52 -1.60
N ALA A 417 22.27 13.41 -0.71
CA ALA A 417 23.14 14.38 -0.04
C ALA A 417 24.20 13.68 0.82
N ALA A 418 23.86 12.60 1.52
CA ALA A 418 24.82 11.82 2.30
C ALA A 418 25.88 11.15 1.41
N MET A 419 25.46 10.54 0.29
CA MET A 419 26.40 10.00 -0.70
C MET A 419 27.37 11.06 -1.22
N GLN A 420 26.87 12.26 -1.53
CA GLN A 420 27.71 13.37 -2.00
C GLN A 420 28.69 13.84 -0.93
N ALA A 421 28.23 14.03 0.31
CA ALA A 421 29.08 14.47 1.43
C ALA A 421 30.21 13.47 1.73
N GLN A 422 29.98 12.18 1.49
CA GLN A 422 30.93 11.10 1.73
C GLN A 422 31.66 10.61 0.47
N ASN A 423 31.64 11.40 -0.62
CA ASN A 423 32.33 11.12 -1.89
C ASN A 423 31.98 9.77 -2.52
N MET A 424 30.76 9.29 -2.30
CA MET A 424 30.31 8.02 -2.85
C MET A 424 29.74 8.22 -4.28
N PRO A 425 30.31 7.57 -5.30
CA PRO A 425 29.90 7.79 -6.68
C PRO A 425 28.51 7.21 -6.94
N VAL A 426 27.69 7.92 -7.73
CA VAL A 426 26.35 7.47 -8.13
C VAL A 426 26.37 6.12 -8.85
N SER A 427 27.44 5.82 -9.58
CA SER A 427 27.63 4.56 -10.30
C SER A 427 27.71 3.32 -9.40
N SER A 428 27.91 3.51 -8.10
CA SER A 428 27.86 2.43 -7.10
C SER A 428 26.43 1.92 -6.84
N LEU A 429 25.41 2.68 -7.23
CA LEU A 429 24.02 2.33 -6.95
C LEU A 429 23.56 1.19 -7.86
N PRO A 430 22.93 0.14 -7.31
CA PRO A 430 22.39 -0.96 -8.12
C PRO A 430 21.25 -0.52 -9.04
N PHE A 431 20.52 0.51 -8.64
CA PHE A 431 19.42 1.12 -9.38
C PHE A 431 19.51 2.62 -9.21
N ILE A 432 19.38 3.37 -10.31
CA ILE A 432 19.42 4.82 -10.31
C ILE A 432 18.03 5.35 -10.65
N SER A 433 17.49 6.17 -9.77
CA SER A 433 16.21 6.84 -9.88
C SER A 433 16.20 7.89 -11.00
N MET A 434 15.07 8.06 -11.66
CA MET A 434 14.89 9.06 -12.71
C MET A 434 14.67 10.46 -12.10
N GLY A 435 15.31 11.48 -12.68
CA GLY A 435 14.99 12.89 -12.42
C GLY A 435 15.55 13.50 -11.15
N TYR A 436 16.53 12.85 -10.49
CA TYR A 436 17.33 13.47 -9.43
C TYR A 436 18.11 14.70 -9.97
N PRO A 437 18.21 15.83 -9.25
CA PRO A 437 17.73 16.08 -7.88
C PRO A 437 16.30 16.63 -7.77
N TYR A 438 15.60 16.90 -8.88
CA TYR A 438 14.32 17.60 -8.86
C TYR A 438 13.17 16.74 -8.34
N VAL A 439 13.09 15.50 -8.80
CA VAL A 439 11.98 14.58 -8.49
C VAL A 439 11.74 14.40 -6.99
N PRO A 440 12.76 14.16 -6.14
CA PRO A 440 12.53 13.95 -4.70
C PRO A 440 11.91 15.17 -3.99
N TRP A 441 12.31 16.38 -4.40
CA TRP A 441 11.75 17.63 -3.88
C TRP A 441 10.36 17.91 -4.42
N ILE A 442 10.09 17.56 -5.68
CA ILE A 442 8.75 17.65 -6.27
C ILE A 442 7.79 16.72 -5.53
N ILE A 443 8.17 15.46 -5.28
CA ILE A 443 7.37 14.51 -4.50
C ILE A 443 7.06 15.10 -3.12
N PHE A 444 8.08 15.59 -2.41
CA PHE A 444 7.91 16.20 -1.08
C PHE A 444 6.92 17.36 -1.12
N GLY A 445 7.15 18.35 -1.99
CA GLY A 445 6.29 19.53 -2.09
C GLY A 445 4.86 19.21 -2.55
N ALA A 446 4.72 18.38 -3.59
CA ALA A 446 3.42 17.99 -4.14
C ALA A 446 2.58 17.23 -3.12
N ASN A 447 3.17 16.27 -2.41
CA ASN A 447 2.45 15.50 -1.40
C ASN A 447 2.09 16.32 -0.17
N ILE A 448 2.96 17.23 0.29
CA ILE A 448 2.60 18.17 1.36
C ILE A 448 1.42 19.04 0.93
N PHE A 449 1.44 19.56 -0.30
CA PHE A 449 0.30 20.30 -0.86
C PHE A 449 -0.98 19.44 -0.91
N LEU A 450 -0.90 18.21 -1.42
CA LEU A 450 -2.02 17.27 -1.52
C LEU A 450 -2.63 16.94 -0.16
N VAL A 451 -1.83 16.78 0.90
CA VAL A 451 -2.32 16.62 2.27
C VAL A 451 -3.21 17.79 2.69
N PHE A 452 -2.75 19.04 2.50
CA PHE A 452 -3.53 20.21 2.89
C PHE A 452 -4.80 20.40 2.08
N ILE A 453 -4.78 20.07 0.78
CA ILE A 453 -5.97 20.20 -0.06
C ILE A 453 -6.91 19.00 0.06
N SER A 454 -6.48 17.83 0.52
CA SER A 454 -7.31 16.62 0.60
C SER A 454 -8.68 16.84 1.26
N GLY A 455 -8.73 17.69 2.30
CA GLY A 455 -9.94 18.04 3.04
C GLY A 455 -10.59 19.36 2.67
N TYR A 456 -10.11 20.12 1.68
CA TYR A 456 -10.51 21.53 1.53
C TYR A 456 -12.01 21.70 1.30
N THR A 457 -12.66 20.72 0.65
CA THR A 457 -14.10 20.75 0.39
C THR A 457 -14.95 20.76 1.66
N THR A 458 -14.40 20.28 2.79
CA THR A 458 -15.08 20.27 4.10
C THR A 458 -15.14 21.65 4.76
N ILE A 459 -14.26 22.57 4.33
CA ILE A 459 -14.16 23.95 4.82
C ILE A 459 -15.13 24.87 4.05
N LEU A 460 -15.64 24.43 2.91
CA LEU A 460 -16.61 25.19 2.13
C LEU A 460 -17.94 25.35 2.88
N THR A 461 -18.83 26.21 2.38
CA THR A 461 -20.12 26.46 3.01
C THR A 461 -21.19 25.49 2.47
N PRO A 462 -21.93 24.77 3.34
CA PRO A 462 -21.83 24.75 4.81
C PRO A 462 -20.63 23.93 5.31
N PHE A 463 -20.04 24.35 6.44
CA PHE A 463 -18.88 23.69 7.03
C PHE A 463 -19.23 22.29 7.53
N ASP A 464 -18.56 21.27 6.97
CA ASP A 464 -18.73 19.88 7.38
C ASP A 464 -17.75 19.54 8.50
N VAL A 465 -18.23 19.67 9.75
CA VAL A 465 -17.41 19.41 10.94
C VAL A 465 -16.89 17.97 10.97
N LYS A 466 -17.71 16.98 10.61
CA LYS A 466 -17.32 15.57 10.66
C LYS A 466 -16.27 15.30 9.58
N GLY A 467 -16.54 15.69 8.34
CA GLY A 467 -15.59 15.57 7.25
C GLY A 467 -14.28 16.27 7.56
N PHE A 468 -14.32 17.50 8.08
CA PHE A 468 -13.13 18.27 8.43
C PHE A 468 -12.24 17.53 9.43
N VAL A 469 -12.82 16.99 10.50
CA VAL A 469 -12.06 16.20 11.48
C VAL A 469 -11.41 15.00 10.80
N PHE A 470 -12.17 14.19 10.05
CA PHE A 470 -11.61 12.99 9.41
C PHE A 470 -10.57 13.28 8.33
N SER A 471 -10.73 14.37 7.56
CA SER A 471 -9.76 14.74 6.52
C SER A 471 -8.47 15.32 7.08
N TYR A 472 -8.50 16.01 8.22
CA TYR A 472 -7.34 16.70 8.78
C TYR A 472 -6.73 16.04 10.02
N LEU A 473 -7.38 15.06 10.65
CA LEU A 473 -6.92 14.38 11.89
C LEU A 473 -5.48 13.87 11.81
N VAL A 474 -5.07 13.39 10.64
CA VAL A 474 -3.75 12.78 10.42
C VAL A 474 -2.62 13.78 10.61
N ILE A 475 -2.81 15.05 10.24
CA ILE A 475 -1.79 16.09 10.32
C ILE A 475 -1.35 16.37 11.77
N PRO A 476 -2.25 16.77 12.70
CA PRO A 476 -1.87 16.99 14.09
C PRO A 476 -1.39 15.70 14.74
N LEU A 477 -1.96 14.54 14.42
CA LEU A 477 -1.49 13.26 14.94
C LEU A 477 -0.02 13.00 14.55
N PHE A 478 0.34 13.19 13.29
CA PHE A 478 1.72 13.04 12.82
C PHE A 478 2.66 14.04 13.50
N ILE A 479 2.26 15.31 13.62
CA ILE A 479 3.05 16.35 14.28
C ILE A 479 3.27 16.01 15.76
N ILE A 480 2.22 15.58 16.47
CA ILE A 480 2.31 15.17 17.88
C ILE A 480 3.27 14.00 18.05
N LEU A 481 3.19 12.99 17.18
CA LEU A 481 4.11 11.85 17.20
C LEU A 481 5.56 12.27 16.93
N TYR A 482 5.79 13.10 15.90
CA TYR A 482 7.12 13.59 15.54
C TYR A 482 7.72 14.47 16.64
N VAL A 483 7.01 15.53 17.05
CA VAL A 483 7.49 16.49 18.04
C VAL A 483 7.57 15.84 19.42
N GLY A 484 6.59 15.02 19.82
CA GLY A 484 6.60 14.31 21.09
C GLY A 484 7.83 13.40 21.24
N TRP A 485 8.12 12.58 20.22
CA TRP A 485 9.31 11.73 20.23
C TRP A 485 10.59 12.56 20.23
N LYS A 486 10.65 13.61 19.41
CA LYS A 486 11.81 14.49 19.29
C LYS A 486 12.13 15.19 20.61
N LEU A 487 11.12 15.68 21.34
CA LEU A 487 11.32 16.36 22.63
C LEU A 487 11.74 15.37 23.73
N TYR A 488 11.13 14.18 23.76
CA TYR A 488 11.43 13.18 24.78
C TYR A 488 12.83 12.57 24.59
N HIS A 489 13.18 12.16 23.37
CA HIS A 489 14.47 11.54 23.06
C HIS A 489 15.56 12.52 22.62
N LYS A 490 15.23 13.81 22.48
CA LYS A 490 16.14 14.88 22.06
C LYS A 490 16.88 14.55 20.75
N THR A 491 16.17 13.94 19.80
CA THR A 491 16.75 13.52 18.53
C THR A 491 17.16 14.73 17.69
N LYS A 492 18.20 14.55 16.88
CA LYS A 492 18.71 15.56 15.96
C LYS A 492 18.54 15.08 14.53
N TRP A 493 18.53 16.04 13.61
CA TRP A 493 18.68 15.70 12.21
C TRP A 493 20.06 15.10 11.97
N VAL A 494 20.12 14.05 11.18
CA VAL A 494 21.36 13.37 10.82
C VAL A 494 22.19 14.30 9.93
N ASP A 495 23.48 14.47 10.21
CA ASP A 495 24.38 15.16 9.28
C ASP A 495 24.64 14.25 8.06
N PRO A 496 24.44 14.71 6.80
CA PRO A 496 24.77 13.88 5.65
C PRO A 496 26.21 13.33 5.65
N ALA A 497 27.17 14.06 6.22
CA ALA A 497 28.56 13.62 6.31
C ALA A 497 28.76 12.43 7.27
N GLU A 498 27.89 12.30 8.28
CA GLU A 498 27.93 11.23 9.29
C GLU A 498 26.86 10.15 9.09
N ALA A 499 25.95 10.35 8.13
CA ALA A 499 24.86 9.43 7.88
C ALA A 499 25.40 8.04 7.55
N ASP A 500 24.87 7.02 8.22
CA ASP A 500 25.28 5.65 7.95
C ASP A 500 24.92 5.30 6.50
N ILE A 501 25.92 5.10 5.64
CA ILE A 501 25.72 4.58 4.29
C ILE A 501 26.28 3.17 4.13
N THR A 502 26.89 2.56 5.14
CA THR A 502 27.63 1.28 5.00
C THR A 502 26.91 0.10 5.65
N SER A 503 26.35 0.27 6.85
CA SER A 503 25.80 -0.87 7.63
C SER A 503 24.57 -1.47 6.95
N GLY A 504 24.42 -2.79 7.02
CA GLY A 504 23.29 -3.49 6.40
C GLY A 504 23.30 -3.47 4.87
N ARG A 505 24.35 -2.94 4.22
CA ARG A 505 24.62 -3.24 2.82
C ARG A 505 24.91 -4.73 2.70
N ARG A 506 24.15 -5.40 1.84
CA ARG A 506 24.49 -6.76 1.44
C ARG A 506 25.43 -6.68 0.24
N GLU A 507 26.73 -6.81 0.50
CA GLU A 507 27.67 -7.28 -0.52
C GLU A 507 27.36 -8.76 -0.75
N TRP A 508 26.95 -9.10 -1.96
CA TRP A 508 26.36 -10.41 -2.24
C TRP A 508 27.41 -11.52 -2.22
N LEU A 509 27.11 -12.58 -1.46
CA LEU A 509 27.69 -13.91 -1.67
C LEU A 509 27.30 -14.35 -3.08
N GLY A 510 28.23 -14.20 -4.01
CA GLY A 510 28.14 -14.83 -5.32
C GLY A 510 28.20 -16.33 -5.13
N SER A 511 27.05 -16.99 -5.04
CA SER A 511 26.93 -18.34 -5.57
C SER A 511 26.24 -18.22 -6.92
N SER A 512 27.02 -18.57 -7.95
CA SER A 512 26.58 -18.99 -9.26
C SER A 512 25.17 -19.57 -9.25
N ASP A 513 24.22 -18.92 -9.92
CA ASP A 513 23.32 -19.62 -10.84
C ASP A 513 22.52 -18.65 -11.73
N GLU A 514 22.62 -18.96 -13.02
CA GLU A 514 21.91 -18.46 -14.19
C GLU A 514 22.21 -17.03 -14.69
N GLU A 515 23.26 -16.95 -15.52
CA GLU A 515 23.15 -16.22 -16.78
C GLU A 515 21.82 -16.57 -17.44
N VAL A 516 20.91 -15.60 -17.53
CA VAL A 516 19.67 -15.78 -18.27
C VAL A 516 20.04 -15.73 -19.75
N PRO A 517 19.99 -16.83 -20.52
CA PRO A 517 20.25 -16.74 -21.95
C PRO A 517 19.19 -15.82 -22.57
N GLN A 518 19.58 -15.01 -23.56
CA GLN A 518 18.65 -14.13 -24.28
C GLN A 518 17.46 -14.96 -24.81
N LYS A 519 16.32 -14.82 -24.14
CA LYS A 519 15.11 -15.60 -24.37
C LYS A 519 14.20 -14.87 -25.35
N THR A 520 13.94 -15.50 -26.51
CA THR A 520 13.07 -15.03 -27.60
C THR A 520 11.63 -14.76 -27.11
N LEU A 521 10.91 -13.88 -27.82
CA LEU A 521 9.57 -13.38 -27.47
C LEU A 521 8.59 -14.51 -27.06
N PHE A 522 8.68 -15.65 -27.72
CA PHE A 522 7.82 -16.82 -27.48
C PHE A 522 8.04 -17.45 -26.09
N SER A 523 9.27 -17.46 -25.59
CA SER A 523 9.59 -17.97 -24.25
C SER A 523 9.17 -17.02 -23.12
N ARG A 524 9.08 -15.70 -23.41
CA ARG A 524 8.51 -14.73 -22.46
C ARG A 524 7.00 -14.92 -22.29
N VAL A 525 6.29 -15.22 -23.39
CA VAL A 525 4.84 -15.50 -23.34
C VAL A 525 4.56 -16.84 -22.64
N LYS A 526 5.34 -17.89 -22.94
CA LYS A 526 5.16 -19.20 -22.30
C LYS A 526 5.38 -19.17 -20.78
N ASN A 527 6.36 -18.40 -20.30
CA ASN A 527 6.62 -18.27 -18.85
C ASN A 527 5.58 -17.41 -18.12
N ILE A 528 4.85 -16.54 -18.82
CA ILE A 528 3.72 -15.80 -18.24
C ILE A 528 2.48 -16.70 -18.09
N VAL A 529 2.33 -17.72 -18.95
CA VAL A 529 1.13 -18.58 -18.99
C VAL A 529 1.28 -19.85 -18.15
N VAL A 530 2.50 -20.35 -17.91
CA VAL A 530 2.72 -21.67 -17.26
C VAL A 530 3.41 -21.59 -15.88
N GLY A 531 3.76 -20.39 -15.40
CA GLY A 531 4.21 -20.16 -14.00
C GLY A 531 5.72 -20.03 -13.82
#